data_AF-A0A9Q8PLA5-F1
#
_entry.id   AF-A0A9Q8PLA5-F1
#
_cell.length_a   1.000
_cell.length_b   1.000
_cell.length_c   1.000
_cell.angle_alpha   90.00
_cell.angle_beta   90.00
_cell.angle_gamma   90.00
#
_symmetry.space_group_name_H-M   'P 1'
#
loop_
_entity.id
_entity.type
_entity.pdbx_description
1 polymer ?
#
loop_
_entity_poly.entity_id
_entity_poly.type
_entity_poly.pdbx_seq_one_letter_code
_entity_poly.pdbx_strand_id
1 'polypeptide(L)'
;MESTSTSDRCFILEIPTELRLIIYEMSLADHRIEPKCDNSPPLLVVCKAMRNEALEVFEKTLRANLATLDQQEQESKQHWHEEMEVAYTHVAKSTARKAHAQRMRDIRTLQRTNMQELGTVQKRLYGKIGEDVVRWNALESRRFVPGYPPLA
;
A
#
# COMPACT_ATOMS: atom_id res chain seq x y z
N MET A 1 71.33 -4.99 -39.67
CA MET A 1 70.81 -5.53 -38.40
C MET A 1 69.29 -5.49 -38.51
N GLU A 2 68.70 -6.57 -38.99
CA GLU A 2 67.26 -6.72 -39.14
C GLU A 2 66.65 -7.05 -37.77
N SER A 3 65.89 -6.11 -37.22
CA SER A 3 65.08 -6.33 -36.03
C SER A 3 63.82 -7.09 -36.43
N THR A 4 63.83 -8.41 -36.25
CA THR A 4 62.66 -9.29 -36.35
C THR A 4 61.74 -9.04 -35.14
N SER A 5 60.76 -8.16 -35.30
CA SER A 5 59.71 -7.94 -34.30
C SER A 5 58.73 -9.12 -34.32
N THR A 6 58.98 -10.10 -33.46
CA THR A 6 58.01 -11.13 -33.08
C THR A 6 56.90 -10.50 -32.23
N SER A 7 55.85 -9.94 -32.82
CA SER A 7 54.60 -9.64 -32.10
C SER A 7 53.52 -9.15 -33.09
N ASP A 8 52.78 -10.06 -33.74
CA ASP A 8 51.51 -9.70 -34.40
C ASP A 8 50.59 -10.90 -34.71
N ARG A 9 50.98 -12.13 -34.35
CA ARG A 9 50.10 -13.30 -34.53
C ARG A 9 49.28 -13.51 -33.27
N CYS A 10 48.01 -13.19 -33.36
CA CYS A 10 47.05 -13.55 -32.33
C CYS A 10 46.68 -15.03 -32.51
N PHE A 11 47.26 -15.89 -31.67
CA PHE A 11 47.06 -17.36 -31.73
C PHE A 11 45.60 -17.78 -31.60
N ILE A 12 44.75 -16.96 -30.96
CA ILE A 12 43.31 -17.20 -30.92
C ILE A 12 42.73 -17.28 -32.33
N LEU A 13 43.19 -16.45 -33.28
CA LEU A 13 42.69 -16.43 -34.66
C LEU A 13 43.09 -17.66 -35.48
N GLU A 14 44.06 -18.46 -35.01
CA GLU A 14 44.47 -19.71 -35.66
C GLU A 14 43.51 -20.87 -35.32
N ILE A 15 42.72 -20.73 -34.26
CA ILE A 15 41.69 -21.70 -33.84
C ILE A 15 40.47 -21.57 -34.77
N PRO A 16 39.76 -22.66 -35.14
CA PRO A 16 38.50 -22.59 -35.89
C PRO A 16 37.48 -21.62 -35.27
N THR A 17 36.75 -20.90 -36.12
CA THR A 17 35.81 -19.84 -35.72
C THR A 17 34.78 -20.32 -34.70
N GLU A 18 34.28 -21.55 -34.84
CA GLU A 18 33.28 -22.13 -33.95
C GLU A 18 33.79 -22.23 -32.50
N LEU A 19 35.06 -22.61 -32.34
CA LEU A 19 35.70 -22.69 -31.02
C LEU A 19 36.03 -21.30 -30.47
N ARG A 20 36.41 -20.34 -31.33
CA ARG A 20 36.61 -18.94 -30.92
C ARG A 20 35.33 -18.34 -30.34
N LEU A 21 34.20 -18.56 -31.00
CA LEU A 21 32.90 -18.07 -30.54
C LEU A 21 32.53 -18.62 -29.16
N ILE A 22 32.77 -19.92 -28.90
CA ILE A 22 32.56 -20.52 -27.56
C ILE A 22 33.46 -19.84 -26.51
N ILE A 23 34.73 -19.60 -26.83
CA ILE A 23 35.66 -18.90 -25.93
C ILE A 23 35.16 -17.48 -25.63
N TYR A 24 34.67 -16.77 -26.66
CA TYR A 24 34.11 -15.43 -26.48
C TYR A 24 32.85 -15.46 -25.62
N GLU A 25 31.93 -16.39 -25.86
CA GLU A 25 30.72 -16.55 -25.03
C GLU A 25 31.08 -16.78 -23.56
N MET A 26 32.00 -17.71 -23.28
CA MET A 26 32.43 -17.99 -21.90
C MET A 26 33.12 -16.79 -21.24
N SER A 27 33.98 -16.10 -21.98
CA SER A 27 34.77 -14.98 -21.44
C SER A 27 33.94 -13.71 -21.24
N LEU A 28 32.88 -13.54 -22.03
CA LEU A 28 32.02 -12.35 -21.99
C LEU A 28 30.77 -12.55 -21.11
N ALA A 29 30.40 -13.79 -20.78
CA ALA A 29 29.23 -14.11 -19.96
C ALA A 29 29.27 -13.42 -18.58
N ASP A 30 30.46 -13.37 -17.96
CA ASP A 30 30.64 -12.80 -16.61
C ASP A 30 31.03 -11.33 -16.62
N HIS A 31 31.16 -10.70 -17.78
CA HIS A 31 31.59 -9.30 -17.87
C HIS A 31 30.46 -8.39 -17.42
N ARG A 32 30.40 -8.14 -16.11
CA ARG A 32 29.43 -7.25 -15.48
C ARG A 32 29.63 -5.84 -16.01
N ILE A 33 28.57 -5.29 -16.58
CA ILE A 33 28.54 -3.92 -17.04
C ILE A 33 28.37 -3.06 -15.80
N GLU A 34 29.48 -2.66 -15.20
CA GLU A 34 29.45 -1.65 -14.16
C GLU A 34 29.21 -0.28 -14.83
N PRO A 35 28.30 0.55 -14.28
CA PRO A 35 27.91 1.84 -14.87
C PRO A 35 29.02 2.91 -14.82
N LYS A 36 30.20 2.57 -14.31
CA LYS A 36 31.37 3.47 -14.21
C LYS A 36 32.63 2.73 -14.65
N CYS A 37 33.38 3.37 -15.53
CA CYS A 37 34.69 3.02 -16.09
C CYS A 37 34.68 2.26 -17.40
N ASP A 38 35.65 2.66 -18.23
CA ASP A 38 36.03 2.21 -19.56
C ASP A 38 36.49 0.74 -19.60
N ASN A 39 35.79 -0.16 -18.92
CA ASN A 39 36.13 -1.57 -18.78
C ASN A 39 35.58 -2.36 -19.97
N SER A 40 35.99 -1.97 -21.18
CA SER A 40 35.78 -2.81 -22.36
C SER A 40 36.37 -4.20 -22.07
N PRO A 41 35.63 -5.29 -22.32
CA PRO A 41 36.17 -6.63 -22.13
C PRO A 41 37.53 -6.74 -22.84
N PRO A 42 38.54 -7.38 -22.21
CA PRO A 42 39.89 -7.47 -22.77
C PRO A 42 39.89 -7.98 -24.22
N LEU A 43 38.99 -8.92 -24.55
CA LEU A 43 38.79 -9.46 -25.89
C LEU A 43 38.46 -8.42 -26.97
N LEU A 44 37.81 -7.32 -26.60
CA LEU A 44 37.47 -6.24 -27.52
C LEU A 44 38.66 -5.32 -27.80
N VAL A 45 39.74 -5.39 -27.03
CA VAL A 45 40.88 -4.47 -27.13
C VAL A 45 42.10 -5.11 -27.80
N VAL A 46 42.17 -6.46 -27.89
CA VAL A 46 43.34 -7.21 -28.40
C VAL A 46 43.69 -6.90 -29.86
N CYS A 47 42.80 -7.18 -30.81
CA CYS A 47 43.03 -6.93 -32.23
C CYS A 47 41.70 -6.74 -32.99
N LYS A 48 41.76 -6.11 -34.17
CA LYS A 48 40.56 -5.76 -34.94
C LYS A 48 39.72 -6.98 -35.34
N ALA A 49 40.36 -8.08 -35.73
CA ALA A 49 39.67 -9.29 -36.16
C ALA A 49 38.90 -9.94 -35.00
N MET A 50 39.55 -10.16 -33.86
CA MET A 50 38.89 -10.67 -32.66
C MET A 50 37.79 -9.74 -32.16
N ARG A 51 38.04 -8.42 -32.18
CA ARG A 51 37.04 -7.43 -31.78
C ARG A 51 35.76 -7.59 -32.57
N ASN A 52 35.83 -7.71 -33.89
CA ASN A 52 34.64 -7.82 -34.72
C ASN A 52 33.82 -9.08 -34.39
N GLU A 53 34.47 -10.23 -34.21
CA GLU A 53 33.78 -11.47 -33.85
C GLU A 53 33.21 -11.43 -32.43
N ALA A 54 33.99 -10.93 -31.47
CA ALA A 54 33.60 -10.86 -30.07
C ALA A 54 32.53 -9.77 -29.82
N LEU A 55 32.47 -8.71 -30.63
CA LEU A 55 31.45 -7.67 -30.53
C LEU A 55 30.04 -8.22 -30.77
N GLU A 56 29.87 -9.08 -31.78
CA GLU A 56 28.54 -9.66 -32.06
C GLU A 56 28.05 -10.52 -30.89
N VAL A 57 28.95 -11.31 -30.31
CA VAL A 57 28.67 -12.12 -29.11
C VAL A 57 28.35 -11.21 -27.92
N PHE A 58 29.16 -10.17 -27.70
CA PHE A 58 28.97 -9.22 -26.61
C PHE A 58 27.64 -8.47 -26.71
N GLU A 59 27.27 -7.97 -27.89
CA GLU A 59 26.02 -7.27 -28.11
C GLU A 59 24.80 -8.17 -27.88
N LYS A 60 24.88 -9.44 -28.29
CA LYS A 60 23.80 -10.42 -28.05
C LYS A 60 23.60 -10.64 -26.54
N THR A 61 24.68 -10.86 -25.80
CA THR A 61 24.66 -11.04 -24.34
C THR A 61 24.16 -9.78 -23.64
N LEU A 62 24.63 -8.61 -24.08
CA LEU A 62 24.18 -7.32 -23.58
C LEU A 62 22.66 -7.14 -23.72
N ARG A 63 22.09 -7.42 -24.90
CA ARG A 63 20.65 -7.30 -25.14
C ARG A 63 19.85 -8.25 -24.26
N ALA A 64 20.30 -9.49 -24.10
CA ALA A 64 19.66 -10.45 -23.21
C ALA A 64 19.67 -9.98 -21.76
N ASN A 65 20.82 -9.50 -21.27
CA ASN A 65 20.96 -8.98 -19.91
C ASN A 65 20.08 -7.75 -19.68
N LEU A 66 20.05 -6.81 -20.63
CA LEU A 66 19.17 -5.64 -20.55
C LEU A 66 17.69 -6.03 -20.50
N ALA A 67 17.26 -6.99 -21.31
CA ALA A 67 15.89 -7.49 -21.28
C ALA A 67 15.54 -8.13 -19.93
N THR A 68 16.46 -8.90 -19.35
CA THR A 68 16.24 -9.49 -18.01
C THR A 68 16.17 -8.43 -16.91
N LEU A 69 16.96 -7.36 -17.00
CA LEU A 69 16.91 -6.26 -16.04
C LEU A 69 15.61 -5.47 -16.15
N ASP A 70 15.15 -5.19 -17.38
CA ASP A 70 13.88 -4.52 -17.63
C ASP A 70 12.70 -5.33 -17.09
N GLN A 71 12.71 -6.66 -17.31
CA GLN A 71 11.71 -7.55 -16.75
C GLN A 71 11.75 -7.56 -15.21
N GLN A 72 12.94 -7.65 -14.59
CA GLN A 72 13.07 -7.59 -13.13
C GLN A 72 12.58 -6.26 -12.55
N GLU A 73 12.86 -5.14 -13.22
CA GLU A 73 12.35 -3.83 -12.82
C GLU A 73 10.83 -3.79 -12.89
N GLN A 74 10.24 -4.36 -13.94
CA GLN A 74 8.79 -4.40 -14.12
C GLN A 74 8.11 -5.32 -13.10
N GLU A 75 8.67 -6.50 -12.82
CA GLU A 75 8.19 -7.42 -11.78
C GLU A 75 8.28 -6.77 -10.39
N SER A 76 9.37 -6.07 -10.08
CA SER A 76 9.53 -5.32 -8.83
C SER A 76 8.47 -4.21 -8.70
N LYS A 77 8.23 -3.43 -9.77
CA LYS A 77 7.17 -2.41 -9.79
C LYS A 77 5.79 -3.01 -9.57
N GLN A 78 5.47 -4.13 -10.22
CA GLN A 78 4.19 -4.83 -10.05
C GLN A 78 4.03 -5.33 -8.63
N HIS A 79 5.06 -5.96 -8.08
CA HIS A 79 5.05 -6.45 -6.70
C HIS A 79 4.80 -5.31 -5.70
N TRP A 80 5.49 -4.17 -5.86
CA TRP A 80 5.25 -2.97 -5.04
C TRP A 80 3.81 -2.45 -5.16
N HIS A 81 3.24 -2.46 -6.37
CA HIS A 81 1.85 -2.06 -6.59
C HIS A 81 0.85 -2.98 -5.88
N GLU A 82 1.03 -4.30 -6.00
CA GLU A 82 0.17 -5.30 -5.34
C GLU A 82 0.22 -5.18 -3.82
N GLU A 83 1.42 -5.05 -3.24
CA GLU A 83 1.58 -4.88 -1.80
C GLU A 83 0.90 -3.60 -1.30
N MET A 84 1.04 -2.50 -2.05
CA MET A 84 0.38 -1.24 -1.71
C MET A 84 -1.14 -1.36 -1.79
N GLU A 85 -1.69 -2.03 -2.81
CA GLU A 85 -3.12 -2.23 -2.93
C GLU A 85 -3.69 -3.04 -1.74
N VAL A 86 -3.00 -4.09 -1.32
CA VAL A 86 -3.36 -4.86 -0.12
C VAL A 86 -3.33 -3.99 1.14
N ALA A 87 -2.29 -3.18 1.32
CA ALA A 87 -2.18 -2.27 2.45
C ALA A 87 -3.33 -1.24 2.47
N TYR A 88 -3.62 -0.60 1.34
CA TYR A 88 -4.71 0.37 1.21
C TYR A 88 -6.07 -0.25 1.51
N THR A 89 -6.36 -1.43 0.96
CA THR A 89 -7.64 -2.10 1.20
C THR A 89 -7.80 -2.52 2.66
N HIS A 90 -6.71 -2.96 3.32
CA HIS A 90 -6.74 -3.28 4.75
C HIS A 90 -7.02 -2.04 5.61
N VAL A 91 -6.36 -0.92 5.32
CA VAL A 91 -6.61 0.36 5.99
C VAL A 91 -8.05 0.81 5.80
N ALA A 92 -8.57 0.78 4.56
CA ALA A 92 -9.95 1.17 4.25
C ALA A 92 -10.99 0.30 4.99
N LYS A 93 -10.77 -1.02 5.07
CA LYS A 93 -11.64 -1.93 5.84
C LYS A 93 -11.58 -1.63 7.33
N SER A 94 -10.38 -1.35 7.87
CA SER A 94 -10.19 -1.01 9.28
C SER A 94 -10.87 0.31 9.66
N THR A 95 -10.72 1.34 8.85
CA THR A 95 -11.36 2.64 9.06
C THR A 95 -12.89 2.53 8.98
N ALA A 96 -13.42 1.77 8.01
CA ALA A 96 -14.86 1.51 7.91
C ALA A 96 -15.41 0.79 9.15
N ARG A 97 -14.69 -0.23 9.66
CA ARG A 97 -15.06 -0.93 10.90
C ARG A 97 -15.06 0.01 12.11
N LYS A 98 -14.06 0.87 12.25
CA LYS A 98 -13.99 1.87 13.32
C LYS A 98 -15.14 2.87 13.24
N ALA A 99 -15.45 3.37 12.04
CA ALA A 99 -16.56 4.28 11.81
C ALA A 99 -17.91 3.64 12.16
N HIS A 100 -18.12 2.39 11.76
CA HIS A 100 -19.32 1.63 12.14
C HIS A 100 -19.41 1.42 13.66
N ALA A 101 -18.31 1.01 14.29
CA ALA A 101 -18.26 0.85 15.75
C ALA A 101 -18.58 2.16 16.49
N GLN A 102 -18.09 3.29 15.99
CA GLN A 102 -18.39 4.61 16.56
C GLN A 102 -19.87 4.95 16.43
N ARG A 103 -20.47 4.77 15.24
CA ARG A 103 -21.92 4.99 15.03
C ARG A 103 -22.76 4.16 16.00
N MET A 104 -22.39 2.90 16.25
CA MET A 104 -23.11 2.05 17.19
C MET A 104 -23.00 2.54 18.64
N ARG A 105 -21.86 3.13 19.05
CA ARG A 105 -21.74 3.77 20.37
C ARG A 105 -22.61 5.02 20.45
N ASP A 106 -22.60 5.84 19.41
CA ASP A 106 -23.38 7.08 19.36
C ASP A 106 -24.88 6.77 19.47
N ILE A 107 -25.37 5.77 18.72
CA ILE A 107 -26.76 5.28 18.80
C ILE A 107 -27.11 4.83 20.23
N ARG A 108 -26.25 4.05 20.89
CA ARG A 108 -26.49 3.60 22.28
C ARG A 108 -26.48 4.75 23.28
N THR A 109 -25.68 5.78 23.02
CA THR A 109 -25.65 6.98 23.86
C THR A 109 -26.93 7.79 23.69
N LEU A 110 -27.37 8.00 22.44
CA LEU A 110 -28.65 8.66 22.13
C LEU A 110 -29.85 7.93 22.74
N GLN A 111 -29.86 6.60 22.69
CA GLN A 111 -30.92 5.81 23.34
C GLN A 111 -30.94 6.03 24.86
N ARG A 112 -29.77 6.07 25.50
CA ARG A 112 -29.67 6.33 26.95
C ARG A 112 -30.11 7.75 27.31
N THR A 113 -29.68 8.77 26.56
CA THR A 113 -30.10 10.15 26.81
C THR A 113 -31.60 10.32 26.61
N ASN A 114 -32.17 9.76 25.55
CA ASN A 114 -33.61 9.82 25.31
C ASN A 114 -34.41 9.17 26.45
N MET A 115 -33.98 8.01 26.96
CA MET A 115 -34.65 7.38 28.11
C MET A 115 -34.58 8.25 29.38
N GLN A 116 -33.43 8.89 29.62
CA GLN A 116 -33.29 9.81 30.75
C GLN A 116 -34.21 11.02 30.59
N GLU A 117 -34.23 11.65 29.42
CA GLU A 117 -35.10 12.78 29.12
C GLU A 117 -36.58 12.41 29.31
N LEU A 118 -37.02 11.29 28.75
CA LEU A 118 -38.39 10.80 28.94
C LEU A 118 -38.72 10.61 30.43
N GLY A 119 -37.82 10.03 31.21
CA GLY A 119 -37.98 9.90 32.66
C GLY A 119 -38.08 11.24 33.39
N THR A 120 -37.30 12.26 32.99
CA THR A 120 -37.38 13.60 33.57
C THR A 120 -38.68 14.32 33.19
N VAL A 121 -39.16 14.15 31.97
CA VAL A 121 -40.44 14.70 31.51
C VAL A 121 -41.59 14.06 32.27
N GLN A 122 -41.58 12.72 32.41
CA GLN A 122 -42.58 11.98 33.16
C GLN A 122 -42.64 12.44 34.62
N LYS A 123 -41.49 12.53 35.31
CA LYS A 123 -41.45 13.03 36.71
C LYS A 123 -42.02 14.45 36.84
N ARG A 124 -41.69 15.35 35.91
CA ARG A 124 -42.23 16.73 35.90
C ARG A 124 -43.74 16.75 35.71
N LEU A 125 -44.28 15.91 34.83
CA LEU A 125 -45.72 15.82 34.60
C LEU A 125 -46.46 15.28 35.83
N TYR A 126 -45.98 14.19 36.43
CA TYR A 126 -46.60 13.66 37.66
C TYR A 126 -46.52 14.65 38.84
N GLY A 127 -45.41 15.39 38.97
CA GLY A 127 -45.29 16.45 39.97
C GLY A 127 -46.37 17.53 39.79
N LYS A 128 -46.53 18.06 38.57
CA LYS A 128 -47.56 19.06 38.25
C LYS A 128 -48.98 18.54 38.50
N ILE A 129 -49.29 17.32 38.07
CA ILE A 129 -50.60 16.70 38.30
C ILE A 129 -50.86 16.59 39.81
N GLY A 130 -49.87 16.17 40.60
CA GLY A 130 -49.99 16.11 42.06
C GLY A 130 -50.27 17.48 42.69
N GLU A 131 -49.53 18.51 42.27
CA GLU A 131 -49.74 19.90 42.71
C GLU A 131 -51.16 20.40 42.36
N ASP A 132 -51.62 20.15 41.14
CA ASP A 132 -52.95 20.56 40.68
C ASP A 132 -54.07 19.85 41.46
N VAL A 133 -53.92 18.56 41.76
CA VAL A 133 -54.87 17.80 42.60
C VAL A 133 -54.91 18.35 44.03
N VAL A 134 -53.76 18.62 44.64
CA VAL A 134 -53.70 19.24 45.99
C VAL A 134 -54.38 20.61 45.98
N ARG A 135 -54.12 21.41 44.94
CA ARG A 135 -54.73 22.73 44.77
C ARG A 135 -56.24 22.64 44.60
N TRP A 136 -56.73 21.68 43.82
CA TRP A 136 -58.15 21.43 43.61
C TRP A 136 -58.86 21.01 44.91
N ASN A 137 -58.30 20.05 45.65
CA ASN A 137 -58.82 19.62 46.95
C ASN A 137 -58.86 20.76 47.98
N ALA A 138 -57.84 21.63 48.00
CA ALA A 138 -57.81 22.80 48.88
C ALA A 138 -58.91 23.82 48.54
N LEU A 139 -59.26 23.97 47.25
CA LEU A 139 -60.35 24.83 46.80
C LEU A 139 -61.73 24.21 47.10
N GLU A 140 -61.88 22.89 46.94
CA GLU A 140 -63.10 22.16 47.30
C GLU A 140 -63.37 22.19 48.81
N SER A 141 -62.32 22.01 49.62
CA SER A 141 -62.41 22.09 51.08
C SER A 141 -62.83 23.49 51.57
N ARG A 142 -62.57 24.54 50.76
CA ARG A 142 -63.05 25.91 51.02
C ARG A 142 -64.48 26.17 50.52
N ARG A 143 -65.01 25.33 49.63
CA ARG A 143 -66.43 25.37 49.22
C ARG A 143 -67.34 24.67 50.22
N PHE A 144 -66.81 23.78 51.06
CA PHE A 144 -67.55 23.16 52.15
C PHE A 144 -67.60 24.10 53.36
N VAL A 145 -68.61 24.99 53.38
CA VAL A 145 -68.95 25.78 54.56
C VAL A 145 -69.75 24.87 55.50
N PRO A 146 -69.33 24.64 56.75
CA PRO A 146 -70.17 23.95 57.72
C PRO A 146 -71.39 24.82 58.00
N GLY A 147 -72.58 24.41 57.52
CA GLY A 147 -73.83 25.07 57.89
C GLY A 147 -74.91 25.25 56.81
N TYR A 148 -74.75 24.80 55.56
CA TYR A 148 -75.86 24.79 54.60
C TYR A 148 -76.41 23.38 54.38
N PRO A 149 -77.75 23.17 54.47
CA PRO A 149 -78.35 21.87 54.22
C PRO A 149 -78.31 21.54 52.72
N PRO A 150 -78.29 20.25 52.33
CA PRO A 150 -78.36 19.86 50.94
C PRO A 150 -79.72 20.30 50.36
N LEU A 151 -79.68 20.98 49.21
CA LEU A 151 -80.88 21.20 48.41
C LEU A 151 -81.31 19.85 47.82
N ALA A 152 -82.57 19.50 48.07
CA ALA A 152 -83.25 18.32 47.55
C ALA A 152 -83.38 18.32 46.02
#